data_AF-A0A9P9XBK4-F1
#
_entry.id   AF-A0A9P9XBK4-F1
#
_cell.length_a   1.000
_cell.length_b   1.000
_cell.length_c   1.000
_cell.angle_alpha   90.00
_cell.angle_beta   90.00
_cell.angle_gamma   90.00
#
_symmetry.space_group_name_H-M   'P 1'
#
loop_
_entity.id
_entity.type
_entity.pdbx_description
1 polymer ?
#
loop_
_entity_poly.entity_id
_entity_poly.type
_entity_poly.pdbx_seq_one_letter_code
_entity_poly.pdbx_strand_id
1 'polypeptide(L)'
;MTVRRGSRVDAAWSSCLEVVEVICTATSGAHMFYGVVVGIRNPLEWDWLGDYQLLWVFEDGENVKVWQECVERPRPSNASWASRLQCIVGCYETDDGVNLYAVKWDGYACPTWEAEEDLFSYGQLMAEHDETCQCAPGLGSGYRYNEWTGRDWRKAGSVTPLVNLRPTDVDSTAEN
;
A
#
# COMPACT_ATOMS: atom_id res chain seq x y z
N MET A 1 17.44 -0.62 9.66
CA MET A 1 16.24 -0.36 10.49
C MET A 1 15.15 -1.28 9.95
N THR A 2 13.85 -1.04 10.13
CA THR A 2 12.87 -1.60 9.19
C THR A 2 11.84 -0.51 8.93
N VAL A 3 11.67 -0.10 7.68
CA VAL A 3 10.68 0.90 7.28
C VAL A 3 9.29 0.43 7.69
N ARG A 4 8.64 1.23 8.53
CA ARG A 4 7.30 0.98 9.06
C ARG A 4 6.58 2.29 9.31
N ARG A 5 5.27 2.21 9.56
CA ARG A 5 4.48 3.36 10.02
C ARG A 5 5.16 4.06 11.20
N GLY A 6 5.26 5.38 11.13
CA GLY A 6 5.93 6.24 12.08
C GLY A 6 7.43 6.45 11.87
N SER A 7 8.02 5.81 10.85
CA SER A 7 9.42 6.05 10.51
C SER A 7 9.61 7.45 9.94
N ARG A 8 10.62 8.16 10.42
CA ARG A 8 11.02 9.45 9.82
C ARG A 8 11.71 9.22 8.50
N VAL A 9 11.42 10.08 7.53
CA VAL A 9 12.01 10.01 6.19
C VAL A 9 12.89 11.24 5.98
N ASP A 10 14.17 10.99 5.71
CA ASP A 10 15.13 12.02 5.36
C ASP A 10 14.99 12.39 3.89
N ALA A 11 14.54 13.62 3.64
CA ALA A 11 14.49 14.22 2.31
C ALA A 11 15.27 15.53 2.30
N ALA A 12 15.92 15.85 1.17
CA ALA A 12 16.69 17.08 1.05
C ALA A 12 15.80 18.35 1.15
N TRP A 13 14.50 18.21 0.89
CA TRP A 13 13.52 19.31 0.88
C TRP A 13 12.60 19.34 2.11
N SER A 14 12.67 18.35 3.02
CA SER A 14 11.83 18.33 4.22
C SER A 14 12.42 17.43 5.31
N SER A 15 12.38 17.92 6.55
CA SER A 15 12.76 17.17 7.76
C SER A 15 11.57 16.59 8.52
N CYS A 16 10.34 16.77 8.01
CA CYS A 16 9.10 16.53 8.76
C CYS A 16 8.24 15.42 8.16
N LEU A 17 8.81 14.63 7.24
CA LEU A 17 8.15 13.50 6.60
C LEU A 17 8.13 12.28 7.53
N GLU A 18 6.96 11.68 7.67
CA GLU A 18 6.74 10.46 8.45
C GLU A 18 5.98 9.45 7.59
N VAL A 19 6.40 8.18 7.62
CA VAL A 19 5.71 7.09 6.94
C VAL A 19 4.36 6.88 7.61
N VAL A 20 3.29 7.06 6.85
CA VAL A 20 1.92 6.80 7.28
C VAL A 20 1.55 5.34 6.99
N GLU A 21 1.97 4.84 5.84
CA GLU A 21 1.69 3.49 5.38
C GLU A 21 2.81 2.95 4.49
N VAL A 22 3.08 1.65 4.59
CA VAL A 22 3.95 0.92 3.65
C VAL A 22 3.05 0.08 2.76
N ILE A 23 3.04 0.40 1.46
CA ILE A 23 2.16 -0.25 0.47
C ILE A 23 2.79 -1.52 -0.07
N CYS A 24 4.06 -1.43 -0.47
CA CYS A 24 4.77 -2.54 -1.08
C CYS A 24 6.27 -2.45 -0.84
N THR A 25 6.97 -3.55 -1.12
CA THR A 25 8.42 -3.65 -1.06
C THR A 25 8.95 -4.25 -2.35
N ALA A 26 10.08 -3.75 -2.83
CA ALA A 26 10.72 -4.25 -4.03
C ALA A 26 12.23 -4.33 -3.86
N THR A 27 12.80 -5.49 -4.15
CA THR A 27 14.26 -5.66 -4.15
C THR A 27 14.83 -5.39 -5.54
N SER A 28 15.87 -4.57 -5.60
CA SER A 28 16.63 -4.30 -6.82
C SER A 28 18.10 -4.06 -6.50
N GLY A 29 18.97 -4.94 -7.03
CA GLY A 29 20.39 -4.96 -6.70
C GLY A 29 20.62 -5.16 -5.19
N ALA A 30 21.37 -4.24 -4.58
CA ALA A 30 21.69 -4.25 -3.16
C ALA A 30 20.66 -3.54 -2.28
N HIS A 31 19.63 -2.91 -2.87
CA HIS A 31 18.68 -2.09 -2.13
C HIS A 31 17.31 -2.79 -2.02
N MET A 32 16.71 -2.64 -0.85
CA MET A 32 15.29 -2.88 -0.62
C MET A 32 14.58 -1.53 -0.66
N PHE A 33 13.68 -1.39 -1.62
CA PHE A 33 12.83 -0.21 -1.77
C PHE A 33 11.47 -0.45 -1.12
N TYR A 34 10.92 0.61 -0.54
CA TYR A 34 9.61 0.63 0.11
C TYR A 34 8.77 1.70 -0.57
N GLY A 35 7.65 1.26 -1.15
CA GLY A 35 6.63 2.15 -1.67
C GLY A 35 5.76 2.59 -0.50
N VAL A 36 5.83 3.86 -0.14
CA VAL A 36 5.22 4.38 1.09
C VAL A 36 4.35 5.59 0.83
N VAL A 37 3.29 5.70 1.62
CA VAL A 37 2.57 6.96 1.80
C VAL A 37 3.25 7.70 2.94
N VAL A 38 3.71 8.91 2.68
CA VAL A 38 4.24 9.83 3.70
C VAL A 38 3.25 10.94 3.97
N GLY A 39 3.21 11.38 5.22
CA GLY A 39 2.49 12.58 5.64
C GLY A 39 3.45 13.56 6.32
N ILE A 40 2.99 14.79 6.48
CA ILE A 40 3.72 15.82 7.24
C ILE A 40 3.23 15.81 8.69
N ARG A 41 4.18 15.67 9.62
CA ARG A 41 3.86 15.61 11.06
C ARG A 41 3.31 16.92 11.63
N ASN A 42 3.68 18.05 11.03
CA ASN A 42 3.27 19.40 11.44
C ASN A 42 2.69 20.19 10.26
N PRO A 43 1.36 20.27 10.11
CA PRO A 43 0.70 20.99 9.01
C PRO A 43 0.99 22.49 8.97
N LEU A 44 1.52 23.06 10.06
CA LEU A 44 1.85 24.48 10.17
C LEU A 44 3.18 24.86 9.49
N GLU A 45 3.92 23.89 8.96
CA GLU A 45 5.27 24.11 8.42
C GLU A 45 5.35 24.22 6.88
N TRP A 46 4.27 24.08 6.08
CA TRP A 46 4.34 24.34 4.62
C TRP A 46 3.02 24.51 3.84
N ASP A 47 3.14 25.01 2.59
CA ASP A 47 2.17 25.27 1.51
C ASP A 47 1.91 24.09 0.51
N TRP A 48 1.73 22.83 0.93
CA TRP A 48 1.35 21.74 -0.02
C TRP A 48 -0.18 21.60 -0.13
N LEU A 49 -0.66 21.22 -1.32
CA LEU A 49 -2.10 21.05 -1.63
C LEU A 49 -2.67 19.67 -1.22
N GLY A 50 -1.94 18.85 -0.46
CA GLY A 50 -2.41 17.54 -0.02
C GLY A 50 -1.70 17.04 1.24
N ASP A 51 -2.42 16.28 2.06
CA ASP A 51 -1.95 15.78 3.36
C ASP A 51 -0.95 14.61 3.22
N TYR A 52 -0.90 13.98 2.04
CA TYR A 52 -0.13 12.76 1.78
C TYR A 52 0.58 12.78 0.43
N GLN A 53 1.75 12.15 0.38
CA GLN A 53 2.52 11.94 -0.84
C GLN A 53 2.99 10.49 -0.94
N LEU A 54 2.97 9.96 -2.16
CA LEU A 54 3.51 8.63 -2.45
C LEU A 54 4.98 8.74 -2.84
N LEU A 55 5.87 8.05 -2.12
CA LEU A 55 7.31 8.08 -2.32
C LEU A 55 7.91 6.68 -2.34
N TRP A 56 9.08 6.58 -2.98
CA TRP A 56 9.97 5.44 -2.80
C TRP A 56 11.07 5.80 -1.81
N VAL A 57 11.20 5.00 -0.77
CA VAL A 57 12.25 5.15 0.25
C VAL A 57 13.06 3.88 0.36
N PHE A 58 14.27 4.00 0.89
CA PHE A 58 15.15 2.87 1.16
C PHE A 58 15.91 3.11 2.46
N GLU A 59 16.46 2.04 3.01
CA GLU A 59 17.32 2.14 4.18
C GLU A 59 18.78 2.28 3.76
N ASP A 60 19.46 3.30 4.28
CA ASP A 60 20.90 3.52 4.10
C ASP A 60 21.67 3.13 5.37
N GLY A 61 21.27 2.01 5.98
CA GLY A 61 21.79 1.51 7.25
C GLY A 61 21.15 2.18 8.48
N GLU A 62 21.39 3.48 8.65
CA GLU A 62 20.95 4.24 9.83
C GLU A 62 19.65 5.02 9.63
N ASN A 63 19.42 5.53 8.43
CA ASN A 63 18.27 6.39 8.12
C ASN A 63 17.42 5.81 6.99
N VAL A 64 16.15 6.22 6.96
CA VAL A 64 15.25 6.01 5.84
C VAL A 64 15.33 7.22 4.94
N LYS A 65 15.80 7.05 3.70
CA LYS A 65 16.02 8.14 2.75
C LYS A 65 15.06 8.05 1.57
N VAL A 66 14.62 9.19 1.07
CA VAL A 66 13.92 9.23 -0.22
C VAL A 66 14.90 8.87 -1.33
N TRP A 67 14.48 7.97 -2.22
CA TRP A 67 15.23 7.72 -3.45
C TRP A 67 15.15 8.96 -4.35
N GLN A 68 16.31 9.55 -4.62
CA GLN A 68 16.41 10.65 -5.58
C GLN A 68 16.77 10.06 -6.94
N GLU A 69 15.94 10.34 -7.94
CA GLU A 69 16.16 9.86 -9.30
C GLU A 69 17.45 10.49 -9.87
N CYS A 70 18.50 9.66 -10.07
CA CYS A 70 19.79 10.12 -10.62
C CYS A 70 19.87 10.03 -12.15
N VAL A 71 18.88 9.42 -12.80
CA VAL A 71 18.80 9.25 -14.27
C VAL A 71 17.36 9.48 -14.73
N GLU A 72 17.14 9.55 -16.06
CA GLU A 72 15.81 9.72 -16.62
C GLU A 72 14.85 8.64 -16.12
N ARG A 73 13.77 9.07 -15.47
CA ARG A 73 12.72 8.18 -14.94
C ARG A 73 12.08 7.36 -16.06
N PRO A 74 12.02 6.03 -15.94
CA PRO A 74 11.26 5.18 -16.84
C PRO A 74 9.79 5.61 -16.90
N ARG A 75 9.20 5.52 -18.08
CA ARG A 75 7.77 5.77 -18.29
C ARG A 75 7.21 4.74 -19.27
N PRO A 76 5.98 4.23 -19.05
CA PRO A 76 5.33 3.34 -20.00
C PRO A 76 5.18 3.94 -21.40
N SER A 77 4.96 5.25 -21.48
CA SER A 77 4.83 6.00 -22.74
C SER A 77 6.15 6.16 -23.53
N ASN A 78 7.30 5.89 -22.91
CA ASN A 78 8.59 5.90 -23.60
C ASN A 78 8.91 4.51 -24.15
N ALA A 79 8.95 4.39 -25.48
CA ALA A 79 9.21 3.12 -26.18
C ALA A 79 10.51 2.42 -25.74
N SER A 80 11.54 3.16 -25.31
CA SER A 80 12.81 2.58 -24.83
C SER A 80 12.67 1.89 -23.47
N TRP A 81 11.68 2.32 -22.67
CA TRP A 81 11.38 1.76 -21.35
C TRP A 81 10.21 0.79 -21.38
N ALA A 82 9.31 0.94 -22.34
CA ALA A 82 8.11 0.13 -22.46
C ALA A 82 8.41 -1.39 -22.44
N SER A 83 9.42 -1.85 -23.19
CA SER A 83 9.82 -3.26 -23.21
C SER A 83 10.60 -3.72 -21.98
N ARG A 84 10.96 -2.79 -21.09
CA ARG A 84 11.72 -3.05 -19.86
C ARG A 84 10.83 -3.15 -18.64
N LEU A 85 9.52 -2.93 -18.77
CA LEU A 85 8.59 -3.13 -17.67
C LEU A 85 8.58 -4.63 -17.30
N GLN A 86 9.06 -4.98 -16.10
CA GLN A 86 9.23 -6.37 -15.67
C GLN A 86 7.99 -6.91 -14.98
N CYS A 87 7.52 -6.21 -13.94
CA CYS A 87 6.38 -6.64 -13.14
C CYS A 87 5.79 -5.49 -12.33
N ILE A 88 4.58 -5.72 -11.84
CA ILE A 88 3.90 -4.88 -10.88
C ILE A 88 4.11 -5.49 -9.48
N VAL A 89 4.52 -4.66 -8.54
CA VAL A 89 4.91 -5.09 -7.18
C VAL A 89 3.98 -4.55 -6.09
N GLY A 90 2.98 -3.76 -6.48
CA GLY A 90 1.96 -3.22 -5.58
C GLY A 90 0.98 -2.31 -6.33
N CYS A 91 -0.11 -1.98 -5.68
CA CYS A 91 -1.08 -0.99 -6.13
C CYS A 91 -1.52 -0.10 -4.95
N TYR A 92 -1.94 1.11 -5.25
CA TYR A 92 -2.44 2.08 -4.30
C TYR A 92 -3.57 2.87 -4.93
N GLU A 93 -4.73 2.89 -4.28
CA GLU A 93 -5.84 3.76 -4.66
C GLU A 93 -5.74 5.04 -3.83
N THR A 94 -5.66 6.18 -4.52
CA THR A 94 -5.68 7.51 -3.88
C THR A 94 -7.07 7.84 -3.34
N ASP A 95 -7.17 8.83 -2.45
CA ASP A 95 -8.47 9.27 -1.91
C ASP A 95 -9.46 9.76 -2.98
N ASP A 96 -8.95 10.17 -4.15
CA ASP A 96 -9.75 10.59 -5.32
C ASP A 96 -10.19 9.41 -6.21
N GLY A 97 -9.88 8.16 -5.84
CA GLY A 97 -10.22 6.95 -6.57
C GLY A 97 -9.30 6.65 -7.76
N VAL A 98 -8.14 7.31 -7.87
CA VAL A 98 -7.15 7.02 -8.90
C VAL A 98 -6.27 5.85 -8.46
N ASN A 99 -6.17 4.82 -9.30
CA ASN A 99 -5.29 3.67 -9.11
C ASN A 99 -3.88 3.96 -9.62
N LEU A 100 -2.91 3.77 -8.74
CA LEU A 100 -1.48 3.83 -9.02
C LEU A 100 -0.86 2.45 -8.82
N TYR A 101 -0.01 2.04 -9.74
CA TYR A 101 0.69 0.76 -9.70
C TYR A 101 2.18 0.99 -9.49
N ALA A 102 2.76 0.21 -8.57
CA ALA A 102 4.20 0.15 -8.35
C ALA A 102 4.83 -0.76 -9.40
N VAL A 103 5.65 -0.19 -10.27
CA VAL A 103 6.21 -0.86 -11.46
C VAL A 103 7.70 -1.03 -11.32
N LYS A 104 8.18 -2.26 -11.50
CA LYS A 104 9.61 -2.59 -11.57
C LYS A 104 10.08 -2.65 -13.02
N TRP A 105 11.27 -2.12 -13.27
CA TRP A 105 11.86 -1.99 -14.60
C TRP A 105 13.20 -2.73 -14.70
N ASP A 106 13.47 -3.29 -15.87
CA ASP A 106 14.76 -3.84 -16.21
C ASP A 106 15.79 -2.74 -16.44
N GLY A 107 16.95 -2.87 -15.81
CA GLY A 107 18.03 -1.88 -15.93
C GLY A 107 17.79 -0.55 -15.20
N TYR A 108 16.78 -0.44 -14.33
CA TYR A 108 16.55 0.74 -13.49
C TYR A 108 16.36 0.33 -12.02
N ALA A 109 17.04 1.05 -11.12
CA ALA A 109 17.21 0.59 -9.75
C ALA A 109 15.91 0.67 -8.93
N CYS A 110 15.24 1.82 -8.94
CA CYS A 110 14.06 2.06 -8.10
C CYS A 110 12.77 1.79 -8.89
N PRO A 111 11.77 1.10 -8.34
CA PRO A 111 10.46 1.05 -8.98
C PRO A 111 9.85 2.46 -9.10
N THR A 112 8.82 2.60 -9.93
CA THR A 112 8.08 3.86 -10.11
C THR A 112 6.59 3.65 -9.84
N TRP A 113 5.87 4.75 -9.59
CA TRP A 113 4.41 4.73 -9.49
C TRP A 113 3.81 5.24 -10.79
N GLU A 114 3.04 4.40 -11.46
CA GLU A 114 2.42 4.72 -12.75
C GLU A 114 0.90 4.61 -12.64
N ALA A 115 0.17 5.48 -13.33
CA ALA A 115 -1.28 5.44 -13.33
C ALA A 115 -1.79 4.24 -14.15
N GLU A 116 -2.97 3.73 -13.79
CA GLU A 116 -3.62 2.65 -14.53
C GLU A 116 -3.76 2.97 -16.04
N GLU A 117 -4.10 4.22 -16.36
CA GLU A 117 -4.25 4.70 -17.74
C GLU A 117 -2.96 4.62 -18.56
N ASP A 118 -1.80 4.77 -17.93
CA ASP A 118 -0.49 4.65 -18.58
C ASP A 118 -0.11 3.17 -18.81
N LEU A 119 -0.76 2.24 -18.11
CA LEU A 119 -0.48 0.81 -18.15
C LEU A 119 -1.43 0.03 -19.07
N PHE A 120 -2.24 0.69 -19.89
CA PHE A 120 -3.24 0.05 -20.75
C PHE A 120 -2.68 -1.12 -21.61
N SER A 121 -1.43 -0.99 -22.09
CA SER A 121 -0.78 -2.04 -22.90
C SER A 121 -0.21 -3.22 -22.09
N TYR A 122 -0.32 -3.17 -20.76
CA TYR A 122 0.24 -4.13 -19.81
C TYR A 122 -0.84 -4.86 -19.01
N GLY A 123 -2.05 -5.00 -19.59
CA GLY A 123 -3.20 -5.66 -18.95
C GLY A 123 -2.89 -7.05 -18.38
N GLN A 124 -1.99 -7.80 -19.02
CA GLN A 124 -1.56 -9.10 -18.50
C GLN A 124 -0.82 -8.98 -17.16
N LEU A 125 0.08 -8.00 -17.00
CA LEU A 125 0.84 -7.83 -15.75
C LEU A 125 -0.05 -7.32 -14.62
N MET A 126 -1.05 -6.49 -14.94
CA MET A 126 -2.08 -6.08 -13.97
C MET A 126 -2.90 -7.28 -13.51
N ALA A 127 -3.38 -8.11 -14.45
CA ALA A 127 -4.11 -9.33 -14.12
C ALA A 127 -3.26 -10.33 -13.30
N GLU A 128 -1.99 -10.54 -13.65
CA GLU A 128 -1.07 -11.40 -12.90
C GLU A 128 -0.85 -10.90 -11.46
N HIS A 129 -0.75 -9.58 -11.26
CA HIS A 129 -0.67 -8.97 -9.94
C HIS A 129 -1.97 -9.18 -9.16
N ASP A 130 -3.13 -8.90 -9.77
CA ASP A 130 -4.43 -9.05 -9.13
C ASP A 130 -4.72 -10.51 -8.75
N GLU A 131 -4.37 -11.46 -9.63
CA GLU A 131 -4.43 -12.89 -9.34
C GLU A 131 -3.50 -13.26 -8.18
N THR A 132 -2.30 -12.69 -8.12
CA THR A 132 -1.36 -12.94 -7.00
C THR A 132 -1.92 -12.41 -5.68
N CYS A 133 -2.52 -11.22 -5.70
CA CYS A 133 -3.21 -10.66 -4.54
C CYS A 133 -4.42 -11.51 -4.14
N GLN A 134 -5.24 -11.97 -5.08
CA GLN A 134 -6.41 -12.81 -4.80
C GLN A 134 -6.04 -14.23 -4.35
N CYS A 135 -5.01 -14.83 -4.96
CA CYS A 135 -4.52 -16.18 -4.66
C CYS A 135 -3.70 -16.24 -3.37
N ALA A 136 -3.19 -15.11 -2.88
CA ALA A 136 -2.79 -14.96 -1.50
C ALA A 136 -4.09 -14.82 -0.67
N PRO A 137 -4.62 -15.89 -0.05
CA PRO A 137 -5.85 -15.79 0.71
C PRO A 137 -5.52 -14.99 1.97
N GLY A 138 -5.76 -13.68 1.90
CA GLY A 138 -5.23 -12.67 2.83
C GLY A 138 -5.00 -11.29 2.18
N LEU A 139 -4.96 -11.19 0.85
CA LEU A 139 -4.87 -9.92 0.09
C LEU A 139 -6.16 -9.69 -0.71
N GLY A 140 -7.29 -9.72 -0.01
CA GLY A 140 -8.56 -9.29 -0.56
C GLY A 140 -8.60 -7.77 -0.68
N SER A 141 -9.06 -7.28 -1.83
CA SER A 141 -9.47 -5.90 -2.07
C SER A 141 -10.24 -5.32 -0.87
N GLY A 142 -9.67 -4.25 -0.30
CA GLY A 142 -10.14 -3.51 0.88
C GLY A 142 -9.66 -4.10 2.21
N TYR A 143 -9.43 -3.23 3.20
CA TYR A 143 -9.47 -3.52 4.64
C TYR A 143 -8.15 -3.82 5.40
N ARG A 144 -7.90 -2.91 6.36
CA ARG A 144 -7.28 -3.06 7.70
C ARG A 144 -6.35 -4.26 7.92
N TYR A 145 -5.07 -3.92 8.09
CA TYR A 145 -4.04 -4.63 8.83
C TYR A 145 -4.57 -5.41 10.04
N ASN A 146 -4.20 -6.69 10.15
CA ASN A 146 -3.97 -7.36 11.43
C ASN A 146 -2.92 -8.46 11.27
N GLU A 147 -2.04 -8.47 12.26
CA GLU A 147 -0.81 -9.23 12.40
C GLU A 147 -1.02 -10.76 12.45
N TRP A 148 -0.09 -11.50 11.87
CA TRP A 148 -0.14 -12.96 11.73
C TRP A 148 0.52 -13.64 12.95
N THR A 149 -0.24 -14.38 13.76
CA THR A 149 0.31 -15.40 14.67
C THR A 149 -0.30 -16.76 14.35
N GLY A 150 0.51 -17.64 13.75
CA GLY A 150 0.06 -18.93 13.25
C GLY A 150 -0.33 -19.92 14.34
N ARG A 151 -1.48 -20.58 14.18
CA ARG A 151 -1.59 -22.05 14.06
C ARG A 151 -3.04 -22.45 13.81
N ASP A 152 -3.19 -23.46 12.97
CA ASP A 152 -4.31 -24.39 12.83
C ASP A 152 -5.67 -23.90 12.30
N TRP A 153 -5.95 -24.42 11.11
CA TRP A 153 -7.25 -24.48 10.47
C TRP A 153 -8.24 -25.33 11.27
N ARG A 154 -9.42 -24.79 11.55
CA ARG A 154 -10.66 -25.58 11.56
C ARG A 154 -11.78 -24.80 10.87
N LYS A 155 -12.36 -25.43 9.83
CA LYS A 155 -13.59 -24.99 9.17
C LYS A 155 -14.72 -24.92 10.22
N ALA A 156 -15.37 -23.78 10.35
CA ALA A 156 -16.69 -23.68 10.95
C ALA A 156 -17.65 -23.10 9.91
N GLY A 157 -18.73 -23.84 9.67
CA GLY A 157 -19.62 -23.68 8.53
C GLY A 157 -20.50 -22.42 8.56
N SER A 158 -21.00 -22.10 7.37
CA SER A 158 -22.07 -21.15 7.10
C SER A 158 -23.34 -21.49 7.87
N VAL A 159 -23.91 -20.50 8.57
CA VAL A 159 -25.35 -20.46 8.91
C VAL A 159 -25.84 -19.00 8.86
N THR A 160 -26.70 -18.69 7.88
CA THR A 160 -27.51 -17.47 7.78
C THR A 160 -28.71 -17.50 8.76
N PRO A 161 -29.41 -16.37 9.01
CA PRO A 161 -29.83 -15.96 10.35
C PRO A 161 -31.22 -16.46 10.74
N LEU A 162 -31.45 -16.61 12.05
CA LEU A 162 -32.78 -16.81 12.61
C LEU A 162 -33.16 -15.68 13.58
N VAL A 163 -34.21 -14.98 13.16
CA VAL A 163 -35.13 -14.15 13.94
C VAL A 163 -35.50 -14.80 15.28
N ASN A 164 -35.53 -14.01 16.36
CA ASN A 164 -36.39 -14.19 17.55
C ASN A 164 -36.34 -12.87 18.36
N LEU A 165 -37.38 -12.03 18.36
CA LEU A 165 -38.54 -12.07 19.27
C LEU A 165 -38.13 -12.36 20.72
N ARG A 166 -38.18 -11.31 21.56
CA ARG A 166 -38.04 -11.37 23.02
C ARG A 166 -39.32 -11.95 23.63
N PRO A 167 -39.21 -12.89 24.58
CA PRO A 167 -40.25 -13.14 25.56
C PRO A 167 -39.74 -12.79 26.96
N THR A 168 -40.51 -12.02 27.72
CA THR A 168 -40.54 -12.14 29.19
C THR A 168 -41.76 -11.40 29.73
N ASP A 169 -42.86 -12.14 29.85
CA ASP A 169 -43.82 -11.91 30.93
C ASP A 169 -43.21 -12.49 32.20
N VAL A 170 -43.04 -11.66 33.22
CA VAL A 170 -43.11 -12.09 34.63
C VAL A 170 -43.89 -11.01 35.39
N ASP A 171 -45.09 -11.41 35.78
CA ASP A 171 -45.99 -10.77 36.73
C ASP A 171 -45.43 -10.87 38.15
N SER A 172 -45.52 -9.79 38.95
CA SER A 172 -45.78 -9.81 40.40
C SER A 172 -45.82 -8.39 40.99
N THR A 173 -47.05 -7.95 41.28
CA THR A 173 -47.53 -7.33 42.53
C THR A 173 -46.94 -6.02 43.10
N ALA A 174 -47.88 -5.06 43.24
CA ALA A 174 -48.15 -4.16 44.37
C ALA A 174 -47.15 -3.05 44.75
N GLU A 175 -47.58 -1.78 44.67
CA GLU A 175 -48.00 -0.96 45.82
C GLU A 175 -48.46 0.45 45.36
N ASN A 176 -49.56 0.91 45.99
CA ASN A 176 -50.27 2.20 45.93
C ASN A 176 -51.13 2.57 44.70
#